data_AF-A0A2D8KUS1-F1
#
_entry.id   AF-A0A2D8KUS1-F1
#
_cell.length_a   1.000
_cell.length_b   1.000
_cell.length_c   1.000
_cell.angle_alpha   90.00
_cell.angle_beta   90.00
_cell.angle_gamma   90.00
#
_symmetry.space_group_name_H-M   'P 1'
#
loop_
_entity.id
_entity.type
_entity.pdbx_description
1 polymer ?
#
loop_
_entity_poly.entity_id
_entity_poly.type
_entity_poly.pdbx_seq_one_letter_code
_entity_poly.pdbx_strand_id
1 'polypeptide(L)'
;MIVLLQAAILFFSFFPWSSEEIPTETPEIIIYQQKLDSLKEARQNFRKDTIFPFNPNYLTDFKGYELGMSLEEIDRVKTFRQTGKWINSAEEFQQVAGLEDSSFQKIRPYLRFPDWVTTKTSRKFSASASEKSAASAVELVDLNSATAEDLQVVQ
;
A
#
# COMPACT_ATOMS: atom_id res chain seq x y z
N MET A 1 57.43 -34.51 26.18
CA MET A 1 56.17 -34.28 25.43
C MET A 1 55.86 -32.80 25.19
N ILE A 2 55.95 -31.90 26.18
CA ILE A 2 55.68 -30.46 26.01
C ILE A 2 56.52 -29.80 24.89
N VAL A 3 57.82 -30.07 24.83
CA VAL A 3 58.74 -29.43 23.85
C VAL A 3 58.43 -29.86 22.41
N LEU A 4 58.08 -31.14 22.22
CA LEU A 4 57.67 -31.65 20.90
C LEU A 4 56.35 -31.05 20.44
N LEU A 5 55.40 -30.84 21.37
CA LEU A 5 54.13 -30.18 21.07
C LEU A 5 54.34 -28.71 20.67
N GLN A 6 55.22 -28.00 21.38
CA GLN A 6 55.56 -26.61 21.04
C GLN A 6 56.28 -26.53 19.68
N ALA A 7 57.20 -27.45 19.39
CA ALA A 7 57.86 -27.50 18.09
C ALA A 7 56.88 -27.77 16.94
N ALA A 8 55.90 -28.65 17.15
CA ALA A 8 54.84 -28.91 16.17
C ALA A 8 53.96 -27.67 15.94
N ILE A 9 53.53 -26.99 17.01
CA ILE A 9 52.74 -25.75 16.90
C ILE A 9 53.50 -24.66 16.15
N LEU A 10 54.79 -24.48 16.45
CA LEU A 10 55.64 -23.53 15.74
C LEU A 10 55.80 -23.93 14.26
N PHE A 11 55.99 -25.22 13.96
CA PHE A 11 56.08 -25.69 12.58
C PHE A 11 54.81 -25.42 11.77
N PHE A 12 53.63 -25.73 12.31
CA PHE A 12 52.34 -25.43 11.67
C PHE A 12 52.06 -23.93 11.55
N SER A 13 52.56 -23.11 12.47
CA SER A 13 52.46 -21.66 12.39
C SER A 13 53.41 -21.04 11.36
N PHE A 14 54.59 -21.61 11.15
CA PHE A 14 55.62 -21.08 10.24
C PHE A 14 55.52 -21.64 8.82
N PHE A 15 54.91 -22.81 8.64
CA PHE A 15 54.58 -23.40 7.35
C PHE A 15 53.05 -23.42 7.17
N PRO A 16 52.43 -22.26 6.84
CA PRO A 16 51.05 -22.28 6.39
C PRO A 16 50.99 -23.15 5.13
N TRP A 17 50.18 -24.20 5.17
CA TRP A 17 49.87 -25.03 4.01
C TRP A 17 49.42 -24.11 2.88
N SER A 18 50.18 -24.05 1.78
CA SER A 18 49.81 -23.27 0.60
C SER A 18 48.47 -23.76 0.09
N SER A 19 47.42 -23.01 0.43
CA SER A 19 46.11 -23.20 -0.16
C SER A 19 46.21 -22.56 -1.54
N GLU A 20 46.12 -23.38 -2.58
CA GLU A 20 46.02 -22.87 -3.96
C GLU A 20 44.78 -21.96 -3.99
N GLU A 21 44.99 -20.65 -4.15
CA GLU A 21 43.87 -19.70 -4.19
C GLU A 21 43.05 -20.02 -5.44
N ILE A 22 41.86 -20.62 -5.25
CA ILE A 22 40.94 -20.88 -6.34
C ILE A 22 40.57 -19.53 -6.94
N PRO A 23 40.84 -19.27 -8.23
CA PRO A 23 40.58 -17.97 -8.83
C PRO A 23 39.08 -17.64 -8.73
N THR A 24 38.73 -16.61 -7.95
CA THR A 24 37.34 -16.20 -7.71
C THR A 24 36.73 -15.42 -8.88
N GLU A 25 37.57 -14.99 -9.83
CA GLU A 25 37.21 -14.13 -10.97
C GLU A 25 37.55 -14.78 -12.31
N THR A 26 37.19 -16.06 -12.49
CA THR A 26 37.26 -16.67 -13.82
C THR A 26 36.14 -16.12 -14.71
N PRO A 27 36.35 -16.04 -16.04
CA PRO A 27 35.31 -15.58 -16.98
C PRO A 27 33.99 -16.35 -16.83
N GLU A 28 34.04 -17.64 -16.53
CA GLU A 28 32.86 -18.46 -16.28
C GLU A 28 32.11 -18.01 -15.02
N ILE A 29 32.81 -17.79 -13.90
CA ILE A 29 32.21 -17.32 -12.65
C ILE A 29 31.53 -15.97 -12.84
N ILE A 30 32.16 -15.05 -13.58
CA ILE A 30 31.61 -13.71 -13.88
C ILE A 30 30.29 -13.82 -14.65
N ILE A 31 30.20 -14.70 -15.66
CA ILE A 31 28.97 -14.95 -16.43
C ILE A 31 27.86 -15.48 -15.52
N TYR A 32 28.18 -16.41 -14.62
CA TYR A 32 27.20 -16.95 -13.67
C TYR A 32 26.73 -15.89 -12.66
N GLN A 33 27.63 -15.05 -12.15
CA GLN A 33 27.28 -13.94 -11.26
C GLN A 33 26.33 -12.95 -11.95
N GLN A 34 26.64 -12.53 -13.17
CA GLN A 34 25.76 -11.64 -13.95
C GLN A 34 24.36 -12.23 -14.17
N LYS A 35 24.29 -13.54 -14.44
CA LYS A 35 23.00 -14.24 -14.58
C LYS A 35 22.23 -14.27 -13.26
N LEU A 36 22.90 -14.56 -12.14
CA LEU A 36 22.28 -14.56 -10.83
C LEU A 36 21.75 -13.16 -10.45
N ASP A 37 22.50 -12.12 -10.75
CA ASP A 37 22.12 -10.75 -10.42
C ASP A 37 20.94 -10.28 -11.29
N SER A 38 20.93 -10.58 -12.59
CA SER A 38 19.76 -10.35 -13.44
C SER A 38 18.50 -11.07 -12.94
N LEU A 39 18.64 -12.32 -12.46
CA LEU A 39 17.52 -13.07 -11.89
C LEU A 39 17.03 -12.48 -10.56
N LYS A 40 17.93 -11.99 -9.71
CA LYS A 40 17.58 -11.31 -8.46
C LYS A 40 16.82 -10.01 -8.73
N GLU A 41 17.29 -9.19 -9.67
CA GLU A 41 16.64 -7.95 -10.07
C GLU A 41 15.25 -8.21 -10.65
N ALA A 42 15.12 -9.18 -11.55
CA ALA A 42 13.84 -9.59 -12.10
C ALA A 42 12.88 -10.01 -10.98
N ARG A 43 13.33 -10.84 -10.04
CA ARG A 43 12.52 -11.29 -8.89
C ARG A 43 12.11 -10.14 -7.97
N GLN A 44 12.98 -9.16 -7.73
CA GLN A 44 12.63 -7.97 -6.94
C GLN A 44 11.55 -7.13 -7.63
N ASN A 45 11.59 -7.02 -8.96
CA ASN A 45 10.55 -6.34 -9.72
C ASN A 45 9.18 -7.04 -9.65
N PHE A 46 9.15 -8.39 -9.58
CA PHE A 46 7.92 -9.16 -9.41
C PHE A 46 7.41 -9.23 -7.96
N ARG A 47 8.31 -9.11 -6.98
CA ARG A 47 8.00 -9.09 -5.54
C ARG A 47 7.81 -7.68 -4.99
N LYS A 48 7.25 -6.76 -5.77
CA LYS A 48 6.64 -5.60 -5.14
C LYS A 48 5.46 -6.13 -4.34
N ASP A 49 5.53 -6.04 -3.02
CA ASP A 49 4.40 -6.28 -2.12
C ASP A 49 3.26 -5.39 -2.60
N THR A 50 2.42 -5.95 -3.46
CA THR A 50 1.44 -5.18 -4.21
C THR A 50 0.24 -5.08 -3.29
N ILE A 51 0.26 -4.04 -2.46
CA ILE A 51 -0.93 -3.66 -1.71
C ILE A 51 -1.97 -3.26 -2.75
N PHE A 52 -2.97 -4.12 -2.93
CA PHE A 52 -4.07 -3.83 -3.85
C PHE A 52 -4.88 -2.65 -3.33
N PRO A 53 -5.29 -1.74 -4.23
CA PRO A 53 -6.17 -0.65 -3.84
C PRO A 53 -7.49 -1.20 -3.27
N PHE A 54 -8.04 -0.51 -2.26
CA PHE A 54 -9.22 -0.95 -1.53
C PHE A 54 -10.13 0.22 -1.19
N ASN A 55 -11.40 -0.08 -0.92
CA ASN A 55 -12.35 0.90 -0.42
C ASN A 55 -12.35 0.88 1.11
N PRO A 56 -12.04 2.01 1.78
CA PRO A 56 -11.93 2.08 3.24
C PRO A 56 -13.25 1.79 3.97
N ASN A 57 -14.39 1.97 3.30
CA ASN A 57 -15.70 1.57 3.85
C ASN A 57 -15.89 0.05 3.94
N TYR A 58 -14.90 -0.75 3.56
CA TYR A 58 -14.89 -2.19 3.77
C TYR A 58 -13.61 -2.65 4.49
N LEU A 59 -12.95 -1.74 5.22
CA LEU A 59 -11.76 -2.05 6.01
C LEU A 59 -12.07 -3.17 7.01
N THR A 60 -11.28 -4.25 6.93
CA THR A 60 -11.26 -5.35 7.90
C THR A 60 -10.11 -5.15 8.87
N ASP A 61 -10.16 -5.78 10.05
CA ASP A 61 -9.06 -5.71 11.02
C ASP A 61 -7.74 -6.17 10.40
N PHE A 62 -7.80 -7.32 9.71
CA PHE A 62 -6.67 -7.86 8.99
C PHE A 62 -6.05 -6.83 8.01
N LYS A 63 -6.89 -6.13 7.24
CA LYS A 63 -6.42 -5.11 6.30
C LYS A 63 -5.82 -3.90 7.02
N GLY A 64 -6.42 -3.48 8.14
CA GLY A 64 -5.88 -2.42 8.97
C GLY A 64 -4.50 -2.77 9.53
N TYR A 65 -4.33 -4.00 10.03
CA TYR A 65 -3.04 -4.50 10.50
C TYR A 65 -2.00 -4.59 9.37
N GLU A 66 -2.39 -5.06 8.18
CA GLU A 66 -1.51 -5.09 6.99
C GLU A 66 -0.99 -3.69 6.63
N LEU A 67 -1.81 -2.66 6.85
CA LEU A 67 -1.47 -1.26 6.60
C LEU A 67 -0.66 -0.61 7.74
N GLY A 68 -0.39 -1.35 8.83
CA GLY A 68 0.33 -0.84 10.00
C GLY A 68 -0.50 0.09 10.87
N MET A 69 -1.83 0.00 10.81
CA MET A 69 -2.73 0.75 11.70
C MET A 69 -2.77 0.12 13.09
N SER A 70 -2.93 0.97 14.10
CA SER A 70 -3.25 0.56 15.46
C SER A 70 -4.69 0.07 15.59
N LEU A 71 -4.95 -0.70 16.64
CA LEU A 71 -6.29 -1.17 17.00
C LEU A 71 -7.30 -0.01 17.13
N GLU A 72 -6.88 1.09 17.77
CA GLU A 72 -7.74 2.25 17.97
C GLU A 72 -8.12 2.93 16.64
N GLU A 73 -7.17 3.08 15.71
CA GLU A 73 -7.44 3.65 14.39
C GLU A 73 -8.43 2.78 13.59
N ILE A 74 -8.28 1.46 13.68
CA ILE A 74 -9.19 0.51 13.02
C ILE A 74 -10.60 0.58 13.63
N ASP A 75 -10.68 0.62 14.95
CA ASP A 75 -11.96 0.68 15.67
C ASP A 75 -12.69 2.00 15.42
N ARG A 76 -11.98 3.13 15.28
CA ARG A 76 -12.59 4.40 14.88
C ARG A 76 -13.29 4.31 13.53
N VAL A 77 -12.63 3.72 12.52
CA VAL A 77 -13.21 3.52 11.18
C VAL A 77 -14.44 2.61 11.24
N LYS A 78 -14.36 1.50 11.98
CA LYS A 78 -15.50 0.59 12.17
C LYS A 78 -16.67 1.26 12.87
N THR A 79 -16.41 1.97 13.95
CA THR A 79 -17.42 2.69 14.73
C THR A 79 -18.12 3.75 13.87
N PHE A 80 -17.35 4.50 13.08
CA PHE A 80 -17.91 5.47 12.14
C PHE A 80 -18.88 4.82 11.16
N ARG A 81 -18.51 3.68 10.57
CA ARG A 81 -19.38 2.93 9.64
C ARG A 81 -20.62 2.35 10.32
N GLN A 82 -20.53 1.95 11.58
CA GLN A 82 -21.69 1.48 12.35
C GLN A 82 -22.76 2.55 12.55
N THR A 83 -22.39 3.84 12.44
CA THR A 83 -23.37 4.95 12.45
C THR A 83 -24.16 5.09 11.14
N GLY A 84 -23.90 4.25 10.14
CA GLY A 84 -24.52 4.34 8.81
C GLY A 84 -23.88 5.39 7.89
N LYS A 85 -22.83 6.08 8.35
CA LYS A 85 -22.09 7.07 7.57
C LYS A 85 -21.01 6.41 6.71
N TRP A 86 -20.69 7.08 5.60
CA TRP A 86 -19.72 6.62 4.61
C TRP A 86 -18.57 7.59 4.48
N ILE A 87 -17.36 7.05 4.33
CA ILE A 87 -16.13 7.79 4.08
C ILE A 87 -15.99 7.99 2.57
N ASN A 88 -15.97 9.23 2.12
CA ASN A 88 -16.06 9.61 0.72
C ASN A 88 -14.76 10.18 0.15
N SER A 89 -13.78 10.49 0.98
CA SER A 89 -12.49 10.98 0.52
C SER A 89 -11.33 10.41 1.34
N ALA A 90 -10.13 10.55 0.79
CA ALA A 90 -8.91 10.14 1.48
C ALA A 90 -8.69 11.01 2.73
N GLU A 91 -9.01 12.30 2.64
CA GLU A 91 -8.90 13.27 3.73
C GLU A 91 -9.90 12.95 4.85
N GLU A 92 -11.13 12.56 4.50
CA GLU A 92 -12.12 12.11 5.48
C GLU A 92 -11.67 10.80 6.15
N PHE A 93 -11.07 9.88 5.38
CA PHE A 93 -10.48 8.67 5.95
C PHE A 93 -9.39 9.00 6.97
N GLN A 94 -8.49 9.96 6.67
CA GLN A 94 -7.45 10.40 7.59
C GLN A 94 -8.06 10.93 8.91
N GLN A 95 -9.09 11.77 8.81
CA GLN A 95 -9.76 12.37 9.97
C GLN A 95 -10.49 11.33 10.82
N VAL A 96 -11.26 10.44 10.18
CA VAL A 96 -12.03 9.40 10.87
C VAL A 96 -11.10 8.37 11.51
N ALA A 97 -10.09 7.90 10.78
CA ALA A 97 -9.12 6.97 11.33
C ALA A 97 -8.21 7.63 12.37
N GLY A 98 -8.06 8.96 12.37
CA GLY A 98 -7.15 9.68 13.26
C GLY A 98 -5.68 9.40 12.93
N LEU A 99 -5.36 9.25 11.65
CA LEU A 99 -4.01 8.91 11.17
C LEU A 99 -3.12 10.14 11.15
N GLU A 100 -1.89 10.00 11.66
CA GLU A 100 -0.83 10.98 11.45
C GLU A 100 -0.47 11.10 9.96
N ASP A 101 -0.04 12.29 9.54
CA ASP A 101 0.32 12.58 8.15
C ASP A 101 1.30 11.55 7.57
N SER A 102 2.32 11.16 8.35
CA SER A 102 3.36 10.24 7.89
C SER A 102 2.81 8.84 7.55
N SER A 103 1.93 8.30 8.39
CA SER A 103 1.25 7.02 8.18
C SER A 103 0.22 7.13 7.07
N PHE A 104 -0.54 8.23 7.05
CA PHE A 104 -1.55 8.46 6.02
C PHE A 104 -0.95 8.54 4.61
N GLN A 105 0.20 9.22 4.42
CA GLN A 105 0.84 9.28 3.10
C GLN A 105 1.23 7.91 2.55
N LYS A 106 1.49 6.92 3.42
CA LYS A 106 1.77 5.54 3.01
C LYS A 106 0.50 4.81 2.57
N ILE A 107 -0.64 5.08 3.22
CA ILE A 107 -1.91 4.39 2.97
C ILE A 107 -2.67 5.03 1.79
N ARG A 108 -2.61 6.36 1.67
CA ARG A 108 -3.35 7.18 0.70
C ARG A 108 -3.31 6.65 -0.75
N PRO A 109 -2.18 6.19 -1.32
CA PRO A 109 -2.12 5.69 -2.69
C PRO A 109 -3.01 4.48 -2.96
N TYR A 110 -3.39 3.75 -1.92
CA TYR A 110 -4.18 2.51 -2.00
C TYR A 110 -5.68 2.74 -1.76
N LEU A 111 -6.08 3.94 -1.34
CA LEU A 111 -7.50 4.26 -1.16
C LEU A 111 -8.18 4.42 -2.53
N ARG A 112 -9.31 3.72 -2.71
CA ARG A 112 -10.17 3.85 -3.88
C ARG A 112 -11.60 4.10 -3.46
N PHE A 113 -12.22 5.06 -4.13
CA PHE A 113 -13.61 5.45 -3.91
C PHE A 113 -14.39 5.24 -5.20
N PRO A 114 -15.69 4.90 -5.10
CA PRO A 114 -16.55 4.78 -6.28
C PRO A 114 -16.63 6.07 -7.10
N ASP A 115 -16.88 5.93 -8.40
CA ASP A 115 -16.93 7.06 -9.33
C ASP A 115 -18.02 8.08 -9.01
N TRP A 116 -19.16 7.64 -8.44
CA TRP A 116 -20.25 8.54 -8.04
C TRP A 116 -19.86 9.50 -6.91
N VAL A 117 -18.79 9.20 -6.16
CA VAL A 117 -18.24 10.07 -5.13
C VAL A 117 -17.33 11.13 -5.74
N THR A 118 -16.44 10.72 -6.65
CA THR A 118 -15.42 11.58 -7.27
C THR A 118 -16.01 12.53 -8.32
N THR A 119 -17.06 12.10 -9.03
CA THR A 119 -17.75 12.89 -10.08
C THR A 119 -18.60 14.04 -9.53
N LYS A 120 -18.94 14.07 -8.23
CA LYS A 120 -19.63 15.22 -7.61
C LYS A 120 -18.74 16.47 -7.55
N THR A 121 -17.41 16.29 -7.48
CA THR A 121 -16.43 17.38 -7.42
C THR A 121 -16.11 17.98 -8.80
N SER A 122 -16.14 17.18 -9.87
CA SER A 122 -15.73 17.62 -11.21
C SER A 122 -16.78 18.43 -11.98
N ARG A 123 -18.03 18.53 -11.50
CA ARG A 123 -19.04 19.42 -12.11
C ARG A 123 -18.82 20.91 -11.88
N LYS A 124 -17.77 21.31 -11.16
CA LYS A 124 -17.30 22.70 -11.13
C LYS A 124 -16.17 22.86 -12.13
N PHE A 125 -16.47 23.08 -13.42
CA PHE A 125 -15.68 23.90 -14.37
C PHE A 125 -16.21 23.74 -15.81
N SER A 126 -17.31 24.41 -16.12
CA SER A 126 -17.53 25.18 -17.38
C SER A 126 -18.95 25.73 -17.40
N ALA A 127 -19.26 26.67 -16.51
CA ALA A 127 -20.40 27.56 -16.73
C ALA A 127 -19.97 28.64 -17.74
N SER A 128 -19.83 28.25 -19.01
CA SER A 128 -19.98 29.21 -20.09
C SER A 128 -21.47 29.43 -20.27
N ALA A 129 -21.88 30.70 -20.24
CA ALA A 129 -23.26 31.13 -20.31
C ALA A 129 -23.98 30.53 -21.52
N SER A 130 -25.06 29.79 -21.27
CA SER A 130 -26.14 29.59 -22.23
C SER A 130 -27.45 29.30 -21.48
N GLU A 131 -28.31 30.32 -21.56
CA GLU A 131 -29.76 30.25 -21.70
C GLU A 131 -30.59 29.37 -20.75
N LYS A 132 -31.16 30.08 -19.77
CA LYS A 132 -32.51 29.98 -19.21
C LYS A 132 -33.46 29.04 -19.99
N SER A 133 -33.59 27.79 -19.52
CA SER A 133 -34.78 26.96 -19.73
C SER A 133 -35.38 26.65 -18.36
N ALA A 134 -36.65 27.02 -18.18
CA ALA A 134 -37.43 26.71 -17.01
C ALA A 134 -37.78 25.21 -17.02
N ALA A 135 -36.87 24.39 -16.50
CA ALA A 135 -37.13 23.00 -16.15
C ALA A 135 -37.35 22.92 -14.63
N SER A 136 -38.41 22.22 -14.24
CA SER A 136 -38.91 22.08 -12.87
C SER A 136 -37.79 21.94 -11.84
N ALA A 137 -37.92 22.69 -10.74
CA ALA A 137 -37.05 22.52 -9.58
C ALA A 137 -37.15 21.08 -9.10
N VAL A 138 -36.17 20.26 -9.48
CA VAL A 138 -35.99 18.93 -8.90
C VAL A 138 -35.55 19.19 -7.48
N GLU A 139 -36.47 19.00 -6.54
CA GLU A 139 -36.19 19.09 -5.12
C GLU A 139 -35.20 17.96 -4.79
N LEU A 140 -33.98 18.34 -4.41
CA LEU A 140 -32.92 17.39 -4.07
C LEU A 140 -33.26 16.78 -2.70
N VAL A 141 -33.98 15.66 -2.71
CA VAL A 141 -34.27 14.88 -1.50
C VAL A 141 -32.97 14.28 -0.98
N ASP A 142 -32.69 14.42 0.32
CA ASP A 142 -31.55 13.75 0.95
C ASP A 142 -31.79 12.23 0.90
N LEU A 143 -30.85 11.53 0.26
CA LEU A 143 -30.91 10.08 0.05
C LEU A 143 -31.04 9.32 1.38
N ASN A 144 -30.53 9.88 2.48
CA ASN A 144 -30.65 9.27 3.81
C ASN A 144 -32.05 9.41 4.42
N SER A 145 -32.91 10.23 3.81
CA SER A 145 -34.31 10.45 4.19
C SER A 145 -35.30 9.97 3.14
N ALA A 146 -34.83 9.46 1.99
CA ALA A 146 -35.66 9.05 0.89
C ALA A 146 -36.44 7.75 1.22
N THR A 147 -37.71 7.71 0.83
CA THR A 147 -38.56 6.53 0.97
C THR A 147 -38.34 5.54 -0.18
N ALA A 148 -38.88 4.32 -0.05
CA ALA A 148 -38.77 3.31 -1.10
C ALA A 148 -39.46 3.75 -2.40
N GLU A 149 -40.55 4.52 -2.29
CA GLU A 149 -41.25 5.12 -3.43
C GLU A 149 -40.39 6.19 -4.12
N ASP A 150 -39.70 7.05 -3.35
CA ASP A 150 -38.84 8.12 -3.88
C ASP A 150 -37.68 7.57 -4.73
N LEU A 151 -37.18 6.39 -4.38
CA LEU A 151 -36.09 5.71 -5.09
C LEU A 151 -36.54 5.00 -6.38
N GLN A 152 -37.84 4.80 -6.60
CA GLN A 152 -38.38 4.15 -7.79
C GLN A 152 -38.65 5.12 -8.95
N VAL A 153 -38.65 6.43 -8.70
CA VAL A 153 -38.97 7.46 -9.71
C VAL A 153 -37.81 7.69 -10.68
N VAL A 154 -36.59 7.26 -10.34
CA VAL A 154 -35.40 7.38 -11.19
C VAL A 154 -35.19 6.07 -11.96
N GLN A 155 -35.75 5.97 -13.17
CA GLN A 155 -35.36 4.97 -14.19
C GLN A 155 -34.70 5.64 -15.39
#